data_AF-A8FQH9-F1
#
_entry.id   AF-A8FQH9-F1
#
_cell.length_a   1.000
_cell.length_b   1.000
_cell.length_c   1.000
_cell.angle_alpha   90.00
_cell.angle_beta   90.00
_cell.angle_gamma   90.00
#
_symmetry.space_group_name_H-M   'P 1'
#
loop_
_entity.id
_entity.type
_entity.pdbx_description
1 polymer ?
#
loop_
_entity_poly.entity_id
_entity_poly.type
_entity_poly.pdbx_seq_one_letter_code
_entity_poly.pdbx_strand_id
1 'polypeptide(L)'
;MSFAAAYSVSDSEGLKAQLAQSRPGDSILLRAGIYSGQFEIHHGITLTGEKGAVIDAQGLGSAITIFVSDVTISNLEIQNWGGDLYERDSGILIQDLAHRTKIESNRLTGRGFGVCAENSANITVSDNIISGDPERHKLDRGDGIHLKRVESPVIEGNKIFHVRDGVYIEAGKHSLIFDNQFSEQQYGIHYMYSKRDEAYGNEAVDVDGGYALMSSENINLYHNRVSRAKEFGVLLNMTHNSVVSSNRVSDAHNPQGKVELGNEGKGIFVYGALDNEIRHNLFSTSDIGIYMAMGGEGNLVYGNQFVNNRTQVKYVGEQLLEWSRDSRGNYWSGYMGWDSNRDGIADNPYRPNDGLDKLFWLYPEARFLMNSPVVALLRWVQSQFEFGEPNGIVDSFPLISADMELCVLC
;
A
#
# COMPACT_ATOMS: atom_id res chain seq x y z
N MET A 1 -46.67 4.71 -2.33
CA MET A 1 -45.36 5.19 -2.83
C MET A 1 -45.05 6.48 -2.10
N SER A 2 -44.09 6.48 -1.17
CA SER A 2 -43.58 7.74 -0.60
C SER A 2 -42.63 8.33 -1.64
N PHE A 3 -42.87 9.56 -2.08
CA PHE A 3 -41.94 10.28 -2.94
C PHE A 3 -40.74 10.70 -2.09
N ALA A 4 -39.53 10.59 -2.64
CA ALA A 4 -38.32 11.17 -2.06
C ALA A 4 -38.51 12.69 -1.94
N ALA A 5 -38.26 13.24 -0.76
CA ALA A 5 -38.35 14.67 -0.49
C ALA A 5 -36.96 15.28 -0.29
N ALA A 6 -36.83 16.57 -0.65
CA ALA A 6 -35.62 17.35 -0.42
C ALA A 6 -35.87 18.36 0.71
N TYR A 7 -35.02 18.31 1.73
CA TYR A 7 -35.07 19.20 2.89
C TYR A 7 -33.80 20.04 2.96
N SER A 8 -33.92 21.20 3.58
CA SER A 8 -32.76 22.03 3.90
C SER A 8 -32.79 22.39 5.37
N VAL A 9 -31.64 22.26 6.03
CA VAL A 9 -31.44 22.56 7.45
C VAL A 9 -30.31 23.58 7.61
N SER A 10 -30.34 24.36 8.69
CA SER A 10 -29.39 25.46 8.93
C SER A 10 -28.73 25.43 10.32
N ASP A 11 -29.08 24.47 11.17
CA ASP A 11 -28.54 24.31 12.51
C ASP A 11 -28.58 22.84 12.98
N SER A 12 -27.90 22.56 14.11
CA SER A 12 -27.79 21.22 14.69
C SER A 12 -29.14 20.62 15.11
N GLU A 13 -30.05 21.42 15.68
CA GLU A 13 -31.33 20.92 16.18
C GLU A 13 -32.24 20.52 15.01
N GLY A 14 -32.28 21.35 13.97
CA GLY A 14 -32.96 21.07 12.72
C GLY A 14 -32.41 19.84 12.01
N LEU A 15 -31.09 19.66 11.98
CA LEU A 15 -30.48 18.45 11.42
C LEU A 15 -30.89 17.19 12.20
N LYS A 16 -30.80 17.21 13.54
CA LYS A 16 -31.23 16.08 14.38
C LYS A 16 -32.70 15.72 14.17
N ALA A 17 -33.57 16.74 14.18
CA ALA A 17 -35.00 16.55 13.94
C ALA A 17 -35.26 15.98 12.53
N GLN A 18 -34.58 16.51 11.52
CA GLN A 18 -34.76 16.07 10.13
C GLN A 18 -34.27 14.64 9.90
N LEU A 19 -33.14 14.24 10.49
CA LEU A 19 -32.64 12.86 10.43
C LEU A 19 -33.65 11.88 11.06
N ALA A 20 -34.21 12.24 12.22
CA ALA A 20 -35.19 11.41 12.92
C ALA A 20 -36.51 11.21 12.14
N GLN A 21 -36.96 12.21 11.38
CA GLN A 21 -38.22 12.18 10.62
C GLN A 21 -38.07 11.80 9.14
N SER A 22 -36.83 11.66 8.66
CA SER A 22 -36.52 11.32 7.27
C SER A 22 -37.11 9.96 6.87
N ARG A 23 -37.28 9.77 5.57
CA ARG A 23 -37.71 8.51 4.97
C ARG A 23 -36.66 8.01 3.98
N PRO A 24 -36.61 6.70 3.71
CA PRO A 24 -35.74 6.16 2.68
C PRO A 24 -35.92 6.89 1.34
N GLY A 25 -34.81 7.33 0.75
CA GLY A 25 -34.75 8.09 -0.49
C GLY A 25 -34.71 9.62 -0.31
N ASP A 26 -34.94 10.14 0.90
CA ASP A 26 -34.89 11.59 1.14
C ASP A 26 -33.49 12.18 0.96
N SER A 27 -33.43 13.47 0.65
CA SER A 27 -32.20 14.25 0.56
C SER A 27 -32.22 15.42 1.55
N ILE A 28 -31.15 15.61 2.30
CA ILE A 28 -30.99 16.67 3.29
C ILE A 28 -29.78 17.52 2.90
N LEU A 29 -30.03 18.80 2.61
CA LEU A 29 -29.01 19.80 2.32
C LEU A 29 -28.70 20.63 3.59
N LEU A 30 -27.46 20.55 4.06
CA LEU A 30 -26.93 21.43 5.10
C LEU A 30 -26.54 22.77 4.48
N ARG A 31 -27.20 23.84 4.93
CA ARG A 31 -26.73 25.21 4.63
C ARG A 31 -25.37 25.46 5.29
N ALA A 32 -24.62 26.40 4.73
CA ALA A 32 -23.36 26.84 5.32
C ALA A 32 -23.56 27.22 6.80
N GLY A 33 -22.69 26.69 7.67
CA GLY A 33 -22.84 26.79 9.12
C GLY A 33 -22.15 25.66 9.86
N ILE A 34 -22.06 25.79 11.18
CA ILE A 34 -21.46 24.78 12.06
C ILE A 34 -22.58 23.99 12.73
N TYR A 35 -22.54 22.67 12.56
CA TYR A 35 -23.44 21.68 13.14
C TYR A 35 -22.68 20.94 14.24
N SER A 36 -22.75 21.46 15.46
CA SER A 36 -22.09 20.84 16.62
C SER A 36 -22.84 19.61 17.13
N GLY A 37 -22.08 18.54 17.41
CA GLY A 37 -22.54 17.29 18.01
C GLY A 37 -22.33 16.08 17.09
N GLN A 38 -22.85 14.94 17.54
CA GLN A 38 -22.85 13.68 16.81
C GLN A 38 -24.22 13.45 16.16
N PHE A 39 -24.22 12.83 14.98
CA PHE A 39 -25.41 12.62 14.18
C PHE A 39 -25.56 11.16 13.78
N GLU A 40 -26.78 10.62 13.92
CA GLU A 40 -27.09 9.24 13.58
C GLU A 40 -28.02 9.17 12.38
N ILE A 41 -27.75 8.25 11.46
CA ILE A 41 -28.54 8.04 10.25
C ILE A 41 -29.18 6.66 10.30
N HIS A 42 -30.51 6.64 10.42
CA HIS A 42 -31.33 5.43 10.54
C HIS A 42 -32.19 5.15 9.30
N HIS A 43 -32.16 6.03 8.31
CA HIS A 43 -32.85 5.85 7.02
C HIS A 43 -31.86 6.02 5.85
N GLY A 44 -32.02 5.25 4.77
CA GLY A 44 -31.19 5.38 3.57
C GLY A 44 -31.47 6.71 2.88
N ILE A 45 -30.60 7.71 3.06
CA ILE A 45 -30.79 9.09 2.60
C ILE A 45 -29.53 9.63 1.94
N THR A 46 -29.66 10.76 1.27
CA THR A 46 -28.52 11.61 0.89
C THR A 46 -28.37 12.76 1.88
N LEU A 47 -27.22 12.87 2.55
CA LEU A 47 -26.82 14.03 3.34
C LEU A 47 -25.73 14.79 2.58
N THR A 48 -25.98 16.05 2.24
CA THR A 48 -25.01 16.85 1.48
C THR A 48 -24.87 18.26 2.02
N GLY A 49 -23.67 18.85 1.90
CA GLY A 49 -23.38 20.21 2.38
C GLY A 49 -23.28 21.25 1.26
N GLU A 50 -23.73 22.46 1.55
CA GLU A 50 -23.23 23.65 0.86
C GLU A 50 -21.78 23.93 1.29
N LYS A 51 -21.03 24.66 0.47
CA LYS A 51 -19.69 25.13 0.82
C LYS A 51 -19.73 25.87 2.17
N GLY A 52 -18.97 25.37 3.15
CA GLY A 52 -18.93 25.91 4.52
C GLY A 52 -19.91 25.24 5.50
N ALA A 53 -20.56 24.13 5.12
CA ALA A 53 -21.26 23.26 6.06
C ALA A 53 -20.24 22.37 6.81
N VAL A 54 -20.13 22.58 8.12
CA VAL A 54 -19.16 21.91 9.00
C VAL A 54 -19.90 21.09 10.05
N ILE A 55 -19.61 19.79 10.14
CA ILE A 55 -20.00 18.95 11.28
C ILE A 55 -18.84 18.92 12.26
N ASP A 56 -19.07 19.37 13.50
CA ASP A 56 -18.07 19.41 14.56
C ASP A 56 -18.47 18.50 15.71
N ALA A 57 -17.75 17.38 15.88
CA ALA A 57 -18.03 16.38 16.91
C ALA A 57 -17.42 16.72 18.29
N GLN A 58 -16.78 17.89 18.44
CA GLN A 58 -16.36 18.46 19.73
C GLN A 58 -15.39 17.58 20.54
N GLY A 59 -14.65 16.72 19.87
CA GLY A 59 -13.71 15.76 20.44
C GLY A 59 -14.37 14.53 21.05
N LEU A 60 -15.64 14.26 20.74
CA LEU A 60 -16.43 13.20 21.37
C LEU A 60 -17.01 12.24 20.32
N GLY A 61 -16.77 10.94 20.51
CA GLY A 61 -17.42 9.90 19.74
C GLY A 61 -17.13 9.97 18.23
N SER A 62 -17.95 9.29 17.45
CA SER A 62 -17.98 9.45 16.00
C SER A 62 -18.85 10.65 15.58
N ALA A 63 -18.45 11.39 14.55
CA ALA A 63 -19.21 12.56 14.10
C ALA A 63 -20.51 12.19 13.40
N ILE A 64 -20.46 11.21 12.50
CA ILE A 64 -21.64 10.61 11.85
C ILE A 64 -21.61 9.10 12.04
N THR A 65 -22.70 8.52 12.52
CA THR A 65 -22.88 7.06 12.62
C THR A 65 -24.03 6.62 11.70
N ILE A 66 -23.75 5.67 10.81
CA ILE A 66 -24.68 5.14 9.81
C ILE A 66 -25.12 3.74 10.22
N PHE A 67 -26.42 3.56 10.47
CA PHE A 67 -26.99 2.29 10.94
C PHE A 67 -27.72 1.49 9.84
N VAL A 68 -27.82 2.04 8.64
CA VAL A 68 -28.65 1.47 7.56
C VAL A 68 -27.94 1.58 6.22
N SER A 69 -28.35 0.72 5.28
CA SER A 69 -27.85 0.73 3.92
C SER A 69 -28.34 1.94 3.11
N ASP A 70 -27.74 2.15 1.94
CA ASP A 70 -28.17 3.13 0.93
C ASP A 70 -28.08 4.60 1.42
N VAL A 71 -27.01 4.92 2.15
CA VAL A 71 -26.70 6.28 2.62
C VAL A 71 -25.61 6.91 1.77
N THR A 72 -25.80 8.16 1.37
CA THR A 72 -24.78 8.97 0.69
C THR A 72 -24.43 10.18 1.56
N ILE A 73 -23.15 10.40 1.85
CA ILE A 73 -22.61 11.56 2.57
C ILE A 73 -21.68 12.32 1.63
N SER A 74 -21.97 13.58 1.34
CA SER A 74 -21.16 14.34 0.38
C SER A 74 -20.98 15.83 0.67
N ASN A 75 -19.89 16.41 0.18
CA ASN A 75 -19.62 17.86 0.22
C ASN A 75 -19.65 18.47 1.63
N LEU A 76 -19.21 17.71 2.65
CA LEU A 76 -19.15 18.18 4.03
C LEU A 76 -17.71 18.38 4.50
N GLU A 77 -17.52 19.34 5.40
CA GLU A 77 -16.37 19.37 6.30
C GLU A 77 -16.77 18.67 7.60
N ILE A 78 -16.04 17.64 8.00
CA ILE A 78 -16.29 16.85 9.21
C ILE A 78 -15.04 16.90 10.06
N GLN A 79 -15.16 17.38 11.29
CA GLN A 79 -14.00 17.65 12.12
C GLN A 79 -14.20 17.27 13.59
N ASN A 80 -13.07 17.18 14.29
CA ASN A 80 -13.01 17.03 15.75
C ASN A 80 -13.83 15.84 16.27
N TRP A 81 -13.80 14.69 15.61
CA TRP A 81 -14.28 13.45 16.24
C TRP A 81 -13.30 12.97 17.31
N GLY A 82 -13.77 12.04 18.15
CA GLY A 82 -12.99 11.45 19.22
C GLY A 82 -11.74 10.70 18.73
N GLY A 83 -10.94 10.22 19.68
CA GLY A 83 -9.66 9.58 19.42
C GLY A 83 -9.53 8.17 19.98
N ASP A 84 -10.61 7.60 20.51
CA ASP A 84 -10.63 6.26 21.08
C ASP A 84 -10.78 5.21 19.99
N LEU A 85 -9.68 4.50 19.71
CA LEU A 85 -9.63 3.46 18.69
C LEU A 85 -10.37 2.18 19.12
N TYR A 86 -10.57 1.97 20.42
CA TYR A 86 -11.32 0.83 20.95
C TYR A 86 -12.82 1.03 20.74
N GLU A 87 -13.32 2.24 21.00
CA GLU A 87 -14.71 2.63 20.71
C GLU A 87 -14.96 2.91 19.22
N ARG A 88 -13.90 2.87 18.40
CA ARG A 88 -13.92 3.13 16.95
C ARG A 88 -14.39 4.54 16.62
N ASP A 89 -13.96 5.53 17.40
CA ASP A 89 -14.24 6.94 17.12
C ASP A 89 -13.80 7.29 15.69
N SER A 90 -14.74 7.81 14.91
CA SER A 90 -14.55 8.02 13.47
C SER A 90 -15.16 9.33 13.00
N GLY A 91 -14.62 9.91 11.92
CA GLY A 91 -15.34 10.95 11.19
C GLY A 91 -16.68 10.42 10.69
N ILE A 92 -16.65 9.22 10.07
CA ILE A 92 -17.85 8.49 9.67
C ILE A 92 -17.72 7.02 10.08
N LEU A 93 -18.62 6.57 10.95
CA LEU A 93 -18.71 5.18 11.38
C LEU A 93 -19.89 4.50 10.68
N ILE A 94 -19.61 3.47 9.89
CA ILE A 94 -20.59 2.62 9.22
C ILE A 94 -20.76 1.37 10.08
N GLN A 95 -21.95 1.21 10.67
CA GLN A 95 -22.25 0.08 11.54
C GLN A 95 -22.44 -1.22 10.76
N ASP A 96 -22.45 -2.31 11.52
CA ASP A 96 -22.64 -3.67 11.03
C ASP A 96 -23.84 -3.78 10.07
N LEU A 97 -23.64 -4.46 8.94
CA LEU A 97 -24.65 -4.70 7.89
C LEU A 97 -25.21 -3.44 7.18
N ALA A 98 -24.56 -2.28 7.29
CA ALA A 98 -24.90 -1.10 6.49
C ALA A 98 -24.16 -1.14 5.13
N HIS A 99 -24.86 -1.57 4.09
CA HIS A 99 -24.33 -1.76 2.74
C HIS A 99 -24.57 -0.56 1.82
N ARG A 100 -23.86 -0.51 0.68
CA ARG A 100 -24.10 0.48 -0.39
C ARG A 100 -24.00 1.93 0.10
N THR A 101 -23.14 2.18 1.08
CA THR A 101 -22.84 3.50 1.60
C THR A 101 -21.84 4.21 0.70
N LYS A 102 -22.09 5.48 0.40
CA LYS A 102 -21.23 6.32 -0.43
C LYS A 102 -20.75 7.53 0.35
N ILE A 103 -19.43 7.68 0.47
CA ILE A 103 -18.77 8.79 1.15
C ILE A 103 -17.95 9.54 0.11
N GLU A 104 -18.45 10.68 -0.35
CA GLU A 104 -17.97 11.32 -1.59
C GLU A 104 -17.62 12.80 -1.37
N SER A 105 -16.44 13.25 -1.83
CA SER A 105 -16.10 14.69 -1.84
C SER A 105 -16.17 15.39 -0.47
N ASN A 106 -15.82 14.70 0.62
CA ASN A 106 -15.79 15.27 1.97
C ASN A 106 -14.37 15.66 2.39
N ARG A 107 -14.27 16.58 3.36
CA ARG A 107 -13.02 16.88 4.08
C ARG A 107 -13.15 16.41 5.52
N LEU A 108 -12.34 15.44 5.92
CA LEU A 108 -12.34 14.84 7.25
C LEU A 108 -11.05 15.21 7.98
N THR A 109 -11.14 15.76 9.20
CA THR A 109 -9.96 16.01 10.06
C THR A 109 -10.21 15.66 11.53
N GLY A 110 -9.42 14.74 12.08
CA GLY A 110 -9.62 14.27 13.46
C GLY A 110 -8.63 13.20 13.91
N ARG A 111 -8.84 12.67 15.12
CA ARG A 111 -7.83 11.87 15.83
C ARG A 111 -8.01 10.36 15.72
N GLY A 112 -9.25 9.90 15.61
CA GLY A 112 -9.63 8.51 15.40
C GLY A 112 -9.57 8.13 13.93
N PHE A 113 -10.41 7.19 13.50
CA PHE A 113 -10.48 6.77 12.10
C PHE A 113 -11.14 7.84 11.22
N GLY A 114 -10.77 7.96 9.95
CA GLY A 114 -11.51 8.82 9.03
C GLY A 114 -12.87 8.21 8.70
N VAL A 115 -12.85 7.08 8.00
CA VAL A 115 -14.02 6.23 7.71
C VAL A 115 -13.78 4.84 8.30
N CYS A 116 -14.70 4.35 9.11
CA CYS A 116 -14.61 3.01 9.70
C CYS A 116 -15.85 2.20 9.32
N ALA A 117 -15.66 0.94 8.90
CA ALA A 117 -16.77 0.03 8.61
C ALA A 117 -16.45 -1.41 8.95
N GLU A 118 -17.47 -2.18 9.31
CA GLU A 118 -17.37 -3.60 9.56
C GLU A 118 -18.54 -4.36 8.90
N ASN A 119 -18.30 -5.59 8.41
CA ASN A 119 -19.34 -6.50 7.88
C ASN A 119 -20.26 -5.87 6.82
N SER A 120 -19.69 -5.03 5.96
CA SER A 120 -20.44 -4.20 5.02
C SER A 120 -20.05 -4.51 3.57
N ALA A 121 -20.91 -4.17 2.62
CA ALA A 121 -20.70 -4.55 1.22
C ALA A 121 -20.99 -3.38 0.29
N ASN A 122 -20.22 -3.29 -0.80
CA ASN A 122 -20.36 -2.25 -1.82
C ASN A 122 -20.27 -0.82 -1.24
N ILE A 123 -19.32 -0.60 -0.32
CA ILE A 123 -19.01 0.75 0.17
C ILE A 123 -18.21 1.48 -0.90
N THR A 124 -18.52 2.75 -1.16
CA THR A 124 -17.72 3.63 -2.00
C THR A 124 -17.17 4.78 -1.14
N VAL A 125 -15.86 4.96 -1.13
CA VAL A 125 -15.20 6.12 -0.50
C VAL A 125 -14.39 6.82 -1.59
N SER A 126 -14.90 7.94 -2.10
CA SER A 126 -14.32 8.62 -3.27
C SER A 126 -14.09 10.11 -3.07
N ASP A 127 -13.00 10.61 -3.66
CA ASP A 127 -12.68 12.04 -3.74
C ASP A 127 -12.63 12.77 -2.37
N ASN A 128 -12.36 12.05 -1.28
CA ASN A 128 -12.28 12.65 0.05
C ASN A 128 -10.85 13.13 0.35
N ILE A 129 -10.77 14.14 1.22
CA ILE A 129 -9.51 14.55 1.85
C ILE A 129 -9.58 14.15 3.32
N ILE A 130 -8.73 13.21 3.75
CA ILE A 130 -8.71 12.66 5.11
C ILE A 130 -7.38 12.99 5.77
N SER A 131 -7.41 13.74 6.88
CA SER A 131 -6.23 14.08 7.68
C SER A 131 -6.36 13.55 9.10
N GLY A 132 -5.33 12.85 9.57
CA GLY A 132 -5.17 12.51 10.98
C GLY A 132 -4.46 13.61 11.79
N ASP A 133 -4.00 13.25 12.99
CA ASP A 133 -3.29 14.13 13.94
C ASP A 133 -1.76 13.90 13.87
N PRO A 134 -0.98 14.80 13.23
CA PRO A 134 0.46 14.64 13.08
C PRO A 134 1.23 14.70 14.41
N GLU A 135 0.66 15.30 15.46
CA GLU A 135 1.30 15.42 16.77
C GLU A 135 1.27 14.11 17.57
N ARG A 136 0.38 13.17 17.21
CA ARG A 136 0.35 11.85 17.81
C ARG A 136 1.45 10.96 17.25
N HIS A 137 2.01 10.12 18.12
CA HIS A 137 2.85 9.02 17.67
C HIS A 137 2.10 8.17 16.64
N LYS A 138 2.77 7.79 15.55
CA LYS A 138 2.13 7.28 14.34
C LYS A 138 1.24 6.04 14.59
N LEU A 139 1.68 5.13 15.47
CA LEU A 139 0.93 3.92 15.82
C LEU A 139 -0.32 4.18 16.67
N ASP A 140 -0.42 5.35 17.29
CA ASP A 140 -1.56 5.76 18.11
C ASP A 140 -2.64 6.51 17.31
N ARG A 141 -2.41 6.75 16.02
CA ARG A 141 -3.35 7.40 15.11
C ARG A 141 -4.39 6.39 14.62
N GLY A 142 -5.59 6.88 14.28
CA GLY A 142 -6.53 6.07 13.49
C GLY A 142 -6.07 5.95 12.03
N ASP A 143 -6.57 4.93 11.37
CA ASP A 143 -6.41 4.77 9.91
C ASP A 143 -7.31 5.75 9.16
N GLY A 144 -6.93 6.14 7.95
CA GLY A 144 -7.76 7.01 7.12
C GLY A 144 -9.07 6.32 6.74
N ILE A 145 -8.96 5.11 6.21
CA ILE A 145 -10.09 4.24 5.88
C ILE A 145 -9.82 2.86 6.50
N HIS A 146 -10.63 2.47 7.47
CA HIS A 146 -10.52 1.20 8.20
C HIS A 146 -11.72 0.29 7.87
N LEU A 147 -11.49 -0.78 7.12
CA LEU A 147 -12.55 -1.69 6.69
C LEU A 147 -12.27 -3.11 7.15
N LYS A 148 -13.25 -3.72 7.84
CA LYS A 148 -13.13 -5.08 8.36
C LYS A 148 -14.26 -5.97 7.86
N ARG A 149 -13.92 -7.15 7.34
CA ARG A 149 -14.88 -8.13 6.80
C ARG A 149 -15.84 -7.51 5.77
N VAL A 150 -15.29 -6.73 4.84
CA VAL A 150 -16.06 -6.05 3.79
C VAL A 150 -15.99 -6.80 2.45
N GLU A 151 -17.03 -6.65 1.64
CA GLU A 151 -17.12 -7.24 0.29
C GLU A 151 -17.27 -6.14 -0.76
N SER A 152 -16.42 -6.18 -1.79
CA SER A 152 -16.46 -5.26 -2.94
C SER A 152 -16.45 -3.77 -2.61
N PRO A 153 -15.62 -3.27 -1.66
CA PRO A 153 -15.50 -1.83 -1.47
C PRO A 153 -14.72 -1.19 -2.65
N VAL A 154 -15.07 0.05 -2.97
CA VAL A 154 -14.37 0.88 -3.95
C VAL A 154 -13.80 2.10 -3.23
N ILE A 155 -12.48 2.26 -3.29
CA ILE A 155 -11.76 3.38 -2.68
C ILE A 155 -10.97 4.09 -3.77
N GLU A 156 -11.44 5.27 -4.19
CA GLU A 156 -10.87 5.97 -5.35
C GLU A 156 -10.61 7.46 -5.12
N GLY A 157 -9.55 8.01 -5.72
CA GLY A 157 -9.35 9.47 -5.79
C GLY A 157 -9.15 10.17 -4.44
N ASN A 158 -8.93 9.45 -3.34
CA ASN A 158 -8.81 10.05 -2.02
C ASN A 158 -7.39 10.60 -1.80
N LYS A 159 -7.30 11.69 -1.03
CA LYS A 159 -6.03 12.20 -0.48
C LYS A 159 -5.99 11.97 1.03
N ILE A 160 -5.09 11.10 1.48
CA ILE A 160 -5.01 10.66 2.88
C ILE A 160 -3.62 10.92 3.44
N PHE A 161 -3.55 11.60 4.58
CA PHE A 161 -2.27 11.96 5.19
C PHE A 161 -2.34 12.12 6.71
N HIS A 162 -1.19 12.03 7.38
CA HIS A 162 -1.07 12.12 8.85
C HIS A 162 -1.92 11.12 9.64
N VAL A 163 -2.31 9.99 9.03
CA VAL A 163 -3.00 8.87 9.70
C VAL A 163 -2.00 7.79 10.11
N ARG A 164 -2.47 6.67 10.65
CA ARG A 164 -1.65 5.46 10.81
C ARG A 164 -1.52 4.75 9.46
N ASP A 165 -2.53 4.00 9.02
CA ASP A 165 -2.58 3.44 7.67
C ASP A 165 -3.57 4.22 6.79
N GLY A 166 -3.26 4.40 5.51
CA GLY A 166 -4.12 5.12 4.57
C GLY A 166 -5.43 4.36 4.35
N VAL A 167 -5.32 3.18 3.78
CA VAL A 167 -6.41 2.21 3.64
C VAL A 167 -6.00 0.89 4.29
N TYR A 168 -6.70 0.50 5.36
CA TYR A 168 -6.54 -0.77 6.03
C TYR A 168 -7.75 -1.66 5.73
N ILE A 169 -7.52 -2.84 5.13
CA ILE A 169 -8.56 -3.84 4.87
C ILE A 169 -8.20 -5.16 5.56
N GLU A 170 -9.02 -5.54 6.53
CA GLU A 170 -8.90 -6.81 7.25
C GLU A 170 -10.00 -7.79 6.86
N ALA A 171 -9.62 -8.99 6.44
CA ALA A 171 -10.54 -10.06 6.05
C ALA A 171 -11.57 -9.62 4.99
N GLY A 172 -11.17 -8.70 4.10
CA GLY A 172 -12.00 -8.20 3.00
C GLY A 172 -11.86 -9.04 1.74
N LYS A 173 -12.75 -8.81 0.77
CA LYS A 173 -12.69 -9.45 -0.55
C LYS A 173 -13.13 -8.51 -1.65
N HIS A 174 -12.55 -8.69 -2.84
CA HIS A 174 -12.99 -8.02 -4.06
C HIS A 174 -12.90 -6.48 -4.02
N SER A 175 -12.03 -5.94 -3.18
CA SER A 175 -11.80 -4.50 -3.12
C SER A 175 -11.12 -3.97 -4.37
N LEU A 176 -11.50 -2.75 -4.75
CA LEU A 176 -10.83 -1.94 -5.76
C LEU A 176 -10.29 -0.67 -5.09
N ILE A 177 -8.97 -0.51 -5.06
CA ILE A 177 -8.30 0.67 -4.48
C ILE A 177 -7.46 1.36 -5.56
N PHE A 178 -7.88 2.51 -6.06
CA PHE A 178 -7.15 3.14 -7.16
C PHE A 178 -7.11 4.67 -7.16
N ASP A 179 -6.09 5.22 -7.81
CA ASP A 179 -5.87 6.66 -7.97
C ASP A 179 -5.90 7.46 -6.65
N ASN A 180 -5.52 6.82 -5.53
CA ASN A 180 -5.41 7.48 -4.23
C ASN A 180 -3.99 8.04 -4.00
N GLN A 181 -3.91 9.12 -3.23
CA GLN A 181 -2.66 9.75 -2.80
C GLN A 181 -2.47 9.60 -1.29
N PHE A 182 -1.30 9.09 -0.90
CA PHE A 182 -0.93 8.78 0.48
C PHE A 182 0.34 9.51 0.88
N SER A 183 0.35 10.21 2.02
CA SER A 183 1.58 10.83 2.53
C SER A 183 1.72 10.87 4.05
N GLU A 184 2.97 10.84 4.53
CA GLU A 184 3.33 11.12 5.94
C GLU A 184 2.62 10.21 6.97
N GLN A 185 2.50 8.93 6.62
CA GLN A 185 1.80 7.89 7.40
C GLN A 185 2.63 6.61 7.51
N GLN A 186 2.08 5.55 8.09
CA GLN A 186 2.75 4.25 8.21
C GLN A 186 2.68 3.54 6.87
N TYR A 187 1.52 3.04 6.47
CA TYR A 187 1.32 2.40 5.16
C TYR A 187 0.36 3.18 4.27
N GLY A 188 0.61 3.17 2.96
CA GLY A 188 -0.37 3.61 1.96
C GLY A 188 -1.59 2.70 1.95
N ILE A 189 -1.37 1.44 1.61
CA ILE A 189 -2.39 0.37 1.62
C ILE A 189 -1.88 -0.77 2.50
N HIS A 190 -2.76 -1.30 3.33
CA HIS A 190 -2.49 -2.42 4.21
C HIS A 190 -3.60 -3.47 4.09
N TYR A 191 -3.31 -4.55 3.38
CA TYR A 191 -4.16 -5.74 3.31
C TYR A 191 -3.77 -6.74 4.37
N MET A 192 -4.74 -7.20 5.16
CA MET A 192 -4.56 -8.20 6.21
C MET A 192 -5.61 -9.31 6.05
N TYR A 193 -5.20 -10.52 5.69
CA TYR A 193 -6.13 -11.65 5.46
C TYR A 193 -7.16 -11.44 4.35
N SER A 194 -6.86 -10.59 3.37
CA SER A 194 -7.79 -10.23 2.29
C SER A 194 -7.58 -11.08 1.04
N LYS A 195 -8.60 -11.15 0.17
CA LYS A 195 -8.58 -12.02 -1.01
C LYS A 195 -9.20 -11.41 -2.25
N ARG A 196 -8.58 -11.67 -3.41
CA ARG A 196 -9.10 -11.30 -4.74
C ARG A 196 -9.31 -9.80 -4.89
N ASP A 197 -8.34 -9.04 -4.39
CA ASP A 197 -8.35 -7.59 -4.36
C ASP A 197 -7.47 -7.00 -5.46
N GLU A 198 -7.73 -5.75 -5.81
CA GLU A 198 -7.02 -5.03 -6.86
C GLU A 198 -6.67 -3.63 -6.40
N ALA A 199 -5.39 -3.25 -6.57
CA ALA A 199 -4.91 -1.92 -6.24
C ALA A 199 -4.00 -1.36 -7.34
N TYR A 200 -4.38 -0.23 -7.93
CA TYR A 200 -3.66 0.35 -9.07
C TYR A 200 -3.68 1.88 -9.16
N GLY A 201 -2.69 2.47 -9.83
CA GLY A 201 -2.64 3.93 -10.03
C GLY A 201 -2.46 4.76 -8.74
N ASN A 202 -2.26 4.11 -7.58
CA ASN A 202 -2.05 4.81 -6.33
C ASN A 202 -0.64 5.39 -6.23
N GLU A 203 -0.50 6.44 -5.43
CA GLU A 203 0.79 7.10 -5.15
C GLU A 203 1.00 7.21 -3.63
N ALA A 204 2.13 6.69 -3.14
CA ALA A 204 2.56 6.80 -1.75
C ALA A 204 3.91 7.51 -1.64
N VAL A 205 3.97 8.54 -0.79
CA VAL A 205 5.11 9.45 -0.70
C VAL A 205 5.45 9.73 0.77
N ASP A 206 6.73 9.65 1.14
CA ASP A 206 7.18 9.95 2.51
C ASP A 206 6.43 9.12 3.59
N VAL A 207 6.31 7.81 3.34
CA VAL A 207 5.63 6.81 4.19
C VAL A 207 6.63 5.88 4.87
N ASP A 208 6.23 5.18 5.94
CA ASP A 208 7.10 4.12 6.48
C ASP A 208 7.16 2.92 5.52
N GLY A 209 6.03 2.51 4.96
CA GLY A 209 5.94 1.52 3.89
C GLY A 209 4.91 1.91 2.84
N GLY A 210 5.14 1.58 1.57
CA GLY A 210 4.20 1.90 0.50
C GLY A 210 2.93 1.03 0.58
N TYR A 211 3.05 -0.21 0.13
CA TYR A 211 1.92 -1.15 0.05
C TYR A 211 2.27 -2.47 0.76
N ALA A 212 1.53 -2.79 1.81
CA ALA A 212 1.70 -3.99 2.61
C ALA A 212 0.60 -5.02 2.29
N LEU A 213 1.00 -6.15 1.71
CA LEU A 213 0.14 -7.31 1.48
C LEU A 213 0.52 -8.36 2.51
N MET A 214 -0.35 -8.59 3.50
CA MET A 214 -0.06 -9.47 4.63
C MET A 214 -1.09 -10.60 4.74
N SER A 215 -0.59 -11.84 4.79
CA SER A 215 -1.41 -13.07 4.89
C SER A 215 -2.59 -13.11 3.91
N SER A 216 -2.39 -12.58 2.70
CA SER A 216 -3.43 -12.31 1.71
C SER A 216 -3.21 -13.13 0.44
N GLU A 217 -4.26 -13.30 -0.37
CA GLU A 217 -4.24 -14.21 -1.52
C GLU A 217 -4.90 -13.60 -2.76
N ASN A 218 -4.34 -13.85 -3.95
CA ASN A 218 -4.89 -13.35 -5.22
C ASN A 218 -5.02 -11.82 -5.26
N ILE A 219 -4.00 -11.10 -4.82
CA ILE A 219 -3.96 -9.64 -4.88
C ILE A 219 -3.29 -9.20 -6.19
N ASN A 220 -3.92 -8.29 -6.93
CA ASN A 220 -3.34 -7.66 -8.11
C ASN A 220 -2.90 -6.23 -7.75
N LEU A 221 -1.60 -6.02 -7.56
CA LEU A 221 -1.01 -4.72 -7.26
C LEU A 221 -0.23 -4.23 -8.48
N TYR A 222 -0.72 -3.21 -9.20
CA TYR A 222 -0.07 -2.78 -10.42
C TYR A 222 -0.18 -1.29 -10.77
N HIS A 223 0.77 -0.76 -11.55
CA HIS A 223 0.80 0.67 -11.92
C HIS A 223 0.81 1.65 -10.74
N ASN A 224 1.21 1.21 -9.55
CA ASN A 224 1.34 2.08 -8.38
C ASN A 224 2.73 2.70 -8.29
N ARG A 225 2.83 3.81 -7.56
CA ARG A 225 4.07 4.57 -7.36
C ARG A 225 4.37 4.72 -5.88
N VAL A 226 5.60 4.42 -5.48
CA VAL A 226 6.10 4.69 -4.14
C VAL A 226 7.41 5.48 -4.24
N SER A 227 7.51 6.59 -3.52
CA SER A 227 8.75 7.33 -3.39
C SER A 227 9.07 7.66 -1.93
N ARG A 228 10.36 7.60 -1.57
CA ARG A 228 10.85 7.95 -0.23
C ARG A 228 10.18 7.15 0.89
N ALA A 229 9.93 5.85 0.65
CA ALA A 229 9.49 4.95 1.70
C ALA A 229 10.65 4.63 2.65
N LYS A 230 10.40 4.62 3.96
CA LYS A 230 11.46 4.38 4.94
C LYS A 230 11.89 2.91 5.00
N GLU A 231 10.94 1.99 5.07
CA GLU A 231 11.18 0.57 5.34
C GLU A 231 11.04 -0.29 4.09
N PHE A 232 9.96 -0.09 3.32
CA PHE A 232 9.73 -0.82 2.08
C PHE A 232 8.80 -0.07 1.10
N GLY A 233 9.01 -0.25 -0.21
CA GLY A 233 8.03 0.16 -1.22
C GLY A 233 6.84 -0.79 -1.27
N VAL A 234 7.12 -2.09 -1.45
CA VAL A 234 6.12 -3.16 -1.43
C VAL A 234 6.54 -4.23 -0.44
N LEU A 235 5.61 -4.71 0.38
CA LEU A 235 5.79 -5.86 1.26
C LEU A 235 4.84 -6.98 0.84
N LEU A 236 5.40 -8.15 0.56
CA LEU A 236 4.70 -9.42 0.47
C LEU A 236 5.06 -10.24 1.72
N ASN A 237 4.15 -10.28 2.69
CA ASN A 237 4.33 -11.08 3.91
C ASN A 237 3.29 -12.20 3.90
N MET A 238 3.75 -13.46 3.81
CA MET A 238 2.86 -14.63 3.74
C MET A 238 1.76 -14.45 2.68
N THR A 239 2.10 -13.82 1.56
CA THR A 239 1.20 -13.56 0.44
C THR A 239 1.30 -14.69 -0.57
N HIS A 240 0.16 -15.09 -1.16
CA HIS A 240 0.12 -16.21 -2.09
C HIS A 240 -0.65 -15.88 -3.38
N ASN A 241 -0.27 -16.51 -4.49
CA ASN A 241 -1.00 -16.47 -5.77
C ASN A 241 -1.32 -15.05 -6.27
N SER A 242 -0.46 -14.07 -5.95
CA SER A 242 -0.67 -12.64 -6.21
C SER A 242 0.25 -12.13 -7.31
N VAL A 243 -0.12 -11.00 -7.92
CA VAL A 243 0.64 -10.36 -9.00
C VAL A 243 1.03 -8.96 -8.59
N VAL A 244 2.34 -8.72 -8.52
CA VAL A 244 2.94 -7.38 -8.35
C VAL A 244 3.57 -7.00 -9.67
N SER A 245 2.94 -6.08 -10.41
CA SER A 245 3.44 -5.76 -11.75
C SER A 245 3.38 -4.30 -12.15
N SER A 246 4.32 -3.85 -12.96
CA SER A 246 4.32 -2.48 -13.50
C SER A 246 4.27 -1.38 -12.43
N ASN A 247 4.70 -1.67 -11.20
CA ASN A 247 4.82 -0.68 -10.14
C ASN A 247 6.19 0.00 -10.22
N ARG A 248 6.27 1.22 -9.68
CA ARG A 248 7.51 1.97 -9.59
C ARG A 248 7.79 2.32 -8.13
N VAL A 249 8.94 1.89 -7.64
CA VAL A 249 9.45 2.24 -6.32
C VAL A 249 10.80 2.92 -6.49
N SER A 250 10.95 4.09 -5.88
CA SER A 250 12.19 4.85 -5.85
C SER A 250 12.52 5.34 -4.45
N ASP A 251 13.82 5.46 -4.16
CA ASP A 251 14.33 6.06 -2.93
C ASP A 251 13.82 5.39 -1.64
N ALA A 252 13.62 4.07 -1.65
CA ALA A 252 13.31 3.36 -0.41
C ALA A 252 14.57 3.31 0.47
N HIS A 253 14.60 4.15 1.52
CA HIS A 253 15.81 4.40 2.30
C HIS A 253 15.48 4.53 3.78
N ASN A 254 16.19 3.75 4.61
CA ASN A 254 16.14 3.89 6.06
C ASN A 254 17.43 4.55 6.57
N PRO A 255 17.41 5.83 6.99
CA PRO A 255 18.58 6.50 7.57
C PRO A 255 19.14 5.81 8.83
N GLN A 256 18.32 5.02 9.52
CA GLN A 256 18.70 4.25 10.70
C GLN A 256 18.86 2.75 10.39
N GLY A 257 18.94 2.40 9.12
CA GLY A 257 19.12 1.04 8.63
C GLY A 257 20.42 0.44 9.14
N LYS A 258 20.32 -0.75 9.74
CA LYS A 258 21.41 -1.58 10.24
C LYS A 258 21.37 -2.91 9.53
N VAL A 259 22.49 -3.28 8.92
CA VAL A 259 22.61 -4.49 8.10
C VAL A 259 22.30 -5.74 8.91
N GLU A 260 22.72 -5.74 10.18
CA GLU A 260 22.56 -6.85 11.13
C GLU A 260 21.09 -7.08 11.48
N LEU A 261 20.27 -6.02 11.44
CA LEU A 261 18.84 -6.09 11.72
C LEU A 261 18.00 -6.31 10.45
N GLY A 262 18.59 -6.14 9.27
CA GLY A 262 17.85 -6.26 8.00
C GLY A 262 16.79 -5.17 7.80
N ASN A 263 16.89 -4.04 8.50
CA ASN A 263 15.89 -2.98 8.48
C ASN A 263 16.26 -1.82 7.53
N GLU A 264 17.21 -2.02 6.60
CA GLU A 264 17.47 -1.08 5.51
C GLU A 264 16.21 -0.85 4.64
N GLY A 265 16.12 0.25 3.91
CA GLY A 265 14.98 0.55 3.03
C GLY A 265 14.94 -0.37 1.80
N LYS A 266 13.80 -1.04 1.55
CA LYS A 266 13.67 -2.08 0.52
C LYS A 266 12.77 -1.61 -0.62
N GLY A 267 13.16 -1.79 -1.88
CA GLY A 267 12.25 -1.58 -3.00
C GLY A 267 11.04 -2.52 -2.88
N ILE A 268 11.32 -3.81 -2.76
CA ILE A 268 10.35 -4.85 -2.40
C ILE A 268 10.92 -5.79 -1.33
N PHE A 269 10.07 -6.16 -0.37
CA PHE A 269 10.37 -7.15 0.66
C PHE A 269 9.44 -8.36 0.53
N VAL A 270 10.03 -9.53 0.31
CA VAL A 270 9.35 -10.82 0.22
C VAL A 270 9.70 -11.62 1.47
N TYR A 271 8.70 -11.89 2.30
CA TYR A 271 8.87 -12.56 3.59
C TYR A 271 7.86 -13.71 3.73
N GLY A 272 8.33 -14.95 3.54
CA GLY A 272 7.48 -16.15 3.60
C GLY A 272 6.29 -16.15 2.63
N ALA A 273 6.37 -15.36 1.56
CA ALA A 273 5.36 -15.29 0.51
C ALA A 273 5.73 -16.25 -0.63
N LEU A 274 4.75 -16.97 -1.20
CA LEU A 274 4.99 -18.05 -2.18
C LEU A 274 4.07 -17.90 -3.40
N ASP A 275 4.49 -18.44 -4.54
CA ASP A 275 3.68 -18.54 -5.75
C ASP A 275 3.12 -17.19 -6.27
N ASN A 276 3.85 -16.09 -6.03
CA ASN A 276 3.50 -14.79 -6.58
C ASN A 276 4.30 -14.49 -7.86
N GLU A 277 3.75 -13.64 -8.72
CA GLU A 277 4.47 -13.09 -9.87
C GLU A 277 4.89 -11.65 -9.59
N ILE A 278 6.19 -11.40 -9.63
CA ILE A 278 6.80 -10.07 -9.51
C ILE A 278 7.42 -9.74 -10.88
N ARG A 279 6.74 -8.91 -11.67
CA ARG A 279 7.15 -8.66 -13.06
C ARG A 279 6.97 -7.24 -13.55
N HIS A 280 7.86 -6.77 -14.43
CA HIS A 280 7.76 -5.45 -15.05
C HIS A 280 7.76 -4.26 -14.07
N ASN A 281 8.23 -4.45 -12.84
CA ASN A 281 8.36 -3.36 -11.88
C ASN A 281 9.69 -2.64 -12.05
N LEU A 282 9.73 -1.35 -11.67
CA LEU A 282 10.96 -0.59 -11.50
C LEU A 282 11.25 -0.42 -10.01
N PHE A 283 12.35 -0.99 -9.52
CA PHE A 283 12.89 -0.79 -8.18
C PHE A 283 14.20 -0.03 -8.29
N SER A 284 14.20 1.22 -7.88
CA SER A 284 15.33 2.12 -8.10
C SER A 284 15.78 2.85 -6.83
N THR A 285 17.06 3.23 -6.81
CA THR A 285 17.69 4.12 -5.81
C THR A 285 17.42 3.75 -4.34
N SER A 286 17.11 2.48 -4.07
CA SER A 286 16.78 1.98 -2.74
C SER A 286 18.03 1.43 -2.04
N ASP A 287 18.01 1.31 -0.70
CA ASP A 287 19.12 0.65 0.01
C ASP A 287 19.26 -0.81 -0.45
N ILE A 288 18.14 -1.49 -0.64
CA ILE A 288 18.04 -2.84 -1.21
C ILE A 288 16.96 -2.84 -2.30
N GLY A 289 17.25 -3.34 -3.50
CA GLY A 289 16.26 -3.47 -4.58
C GLY A 289 15.17 -4.48 -4.24
N ILE A 290 15.56 -5.74 -4.05
CA ILE A 290 14.70 -6.82 -3.55
C ILE A 290 15.36 -7.54 -2.38
N TYR A 291 14.62 -7.70 -1.29
CA TYR A 291 14.99 -8.57 -0.18
C TYR A 291 14.01 -9.74 -0.13
N MET A 292 14.50 -10.97 -0.22
CA MET A 292 13.73 -12.19 0.01
C MET A 292 14.26 -12.95 1.24
N ALA A 293 13.36 -13.33 2.15
CA ALA A 293 13.69 -14.08 3.36
C ALA A 293 12.58 -15.09 3.76
N MET A 294 12.97 -16.08 4.56
CA MET A 294 12.07 -17.00 5.27
C MET A 294 11.07 -17.78 4.41
N GLY A 295 11.55 -18.52 3.41
CA GLY A 295 10.67 -19.42 2.67
C GLY A 295 9.94 -18.75 1.49
N GLY A 296 10.63 -17.87 0.75
CA GLY A 296 10.08 -17.17 -0.42
C GLY A 296 10.34 -17.88 -1.76
N GLU A 297 10.82 -19.13 -1.71
CA GLU A 297 11.17 -19.93 -2.86
C GLU A 297 9.91 -20.44 -3.58
N GLY A 298 9.65 -19.98 -4.81
CA GLY A 298 8.43 -20.29 -5.58
C GLY A 298 7.82 -19.08 -6.28
N ASN A 299 8.24 -17.87 -5.90
CA ASN A 299 7.87 -16.65 -6.63
C ASN A 299 8.57 -16.58 -7.99
N LEU A 300 7.87 -16.07 -8.99
CA LEU A 300 8.41 -15.81 -10.32
C LEU A 300 8.83 -14.35 -10.41
N VAL A 301 10.14 -14.12 -10.63
CA VAL A 301 10.73 -12.77 -10.67
C VAL A 301 11.39 -12.54 -12.02
N TYR A 302 10.72 -11.81 -12.92
CA TYR A 302 11.19 -11.64 -14.30
C TYR A 302 10.74 -10.31 -14.91
N GLY A 303 11.49 -9.78 -15.87
CA GLY A 303 11.15 -8.55 -16.58
C GLY A 303 11.15 -7.28 -15.73
N ASN A 304 11.65 -7.33 -14.48
CA ASN A 304 11.78 -6.15 -13.62
C ASN A 304 13.05 -5.36 -13.95
N GLN A 305 13.13 -4.13 -13.45
CA GLN A 305 14.31 -3.27 -13.55
C GLN A 305 14.82 -2.92 -12.16
N PHE A 306 16.05 -3.31 -11.87
CA PHE A 306 16.75 -3.00 -10.63
C PHE A 306 17.86 -1.97 -10.90
N VAL A 307 17.56 -0.71 -10.59
CA VAL A 307 18.33 0.45 -11.08
C VAL A 307 18.95 1.23 -9.94
N ASN A 308 20.28 1.31 -9.87
CA ASN A 308 21.02 2.13 -8.92
C ASN A 308 20.66 1.88 -7.43
N ASN A 309 20.20 0.67 -7.09
CA ASN A 309 20.06 0.28 -5.69
C ASN A 309 21.44 0.03 -5.09
N ARG A 310 21.63 0.39 -3.81
CA ARG A 310 22.91 0.17 -3.13
C ARG A 310 23.27 -1.31 -3.06
N THR A 311 22.27 -2.16 -2.79
CA THR A 311 22.34 -3.61 -2.94
C THR A 311 21.21 -4.03 -3.87
N GLN A 312 21.50 -4.68 -5.01
CA GLN A 312 20.41 -5.09 -5.92
C GLN A 312 19.53 -6.17 -5.28
N VAL A 313 20.16 -7.18 -4.66
CA VAL A 313 19.46 -8.33 -4.10
C VAL A 313 20.01 -8.73 -2.73
N LYS A 314 19.12 -8.99 -1.78
CA LYS A 314 19.41 -9.67 -0.53
C LYS A 314 18.54 -10.93 -0.41
N TYR A 315 19.09 -12.10 -0.69
CA TYR A 315 18.38 -13.38 -0.58
C TYR A 315 18.91 -14.22 0.59
N VAL A 316 18.04 -14.51 1.54
CA VAL A 316 18.35 -15.35 2.70
C VAL A 316 17.61 -16.68 2.58
N GLY A 317 18.23 -17.61 1.87
CA GLY A 317 17.78 -19.00 1.74
C GLY A 317 18.92 -19.94 1.35
N GLU A 318 18.57 -21.17 0.97
CA GLU A 318 19.54 -22.24 0.69
C GLU A 318 19.40 -22.82 -0.73
N GLN A 319 18.34 -22.45 -1.47
CA GLN A 319 18.07 -22.98 -2.80
C GLN A 319 18.73 -22.10 -3.88
N LEU A 320 18.96 -22.68 -5.07
CA LEU A 320 19.21 -21.89 -6.28
C LEU A 320 17.87 -21.50 -6.91
N LEU A 321 17.67 -20.21 -7.13
CA LEU A 321 16.46 -19.66 -7.74
C LEU A 321 16.74 -19.12 -9.15
N GLU A 322 15.90 -19.49 -10.10
CA GLU A 322 15.90 -18.93 -11.46
C GLU A 322 14.98 -17.71 -11.51
N TRP A 323 15.54 -16.55 -11.82
CA TRP A 323 14.87 -15.26 -11.96
C TRP A 323 14.79 -14.83 -13.43
N SER A 324 14.29 -15.75 -14.24
CA SER A 324 13.86 -15.52 -15.61
C SER A 324 12.67 -16.43 -15.94
N ARG A 325 11.91 -16.07 -16.97
CA ARG A 325 10.79 -16.87 -17.47
C ARG A 325 10.69 -16.72 -18.97
N ASP A 326 10.40 -17.82 -19.66
CA ASP A 326 10.20 -17.84 -21.12
C ASP A 326 11.35 -17.16 -21.90
N SER A 327 12.60 -17.47 -21.51
CA SER A 327 13.83 -16.88 -22.05
C SER A 327 13.95 -15.36 -21.86
N ARG A 328 13.35 -14.81 -20.80
CA ARG A 328 13.42 -13.39 -20.47
C ARG A 328 13.62 -13.17 -18.97
N GLY A 329 14.71 -12.48 -18.63
CA GLY A 329 15.11 -12.15 -17.27
C GLY A 329 14.78 -10.72 -16.86
N ASN A 330 15.56 -10.18 -15.94
CA ASN A 330 15.44 -8.84 -15.39
C ASN A 330 16.57 -7.93 -15.92
N TYR A 331 16.38 -6.62 -15.82
CA TYR A 331 17.43 -5.64 -16.06
C TYR A 331 18.14 -5.27 -14.75
N TRP A 332 19.47 -5.21 -14.80
CA TRP A 332 20.34 -4.93 -13.66
C TRP A 332 21.34 -3.84 -14.01
N SER A 333 21.16 -2.64 -13.47
CA SER A 333 22.05 -1.49 -13.76
C SER A 333 23.55 -1.69 -13.47
N GLY A 334 23.91 -2.66 -12.62
CA GLY A 334 25.30 -2.99 -12.30
C GLY A 334 25.89 -4.15 -13.13
N TYR A 335 25.09 -4.79 -13.98
CA TYR A 335 25.53 -5.92 -14.78
C TYR A 335 26.18 -5.45 -16.09
N MET A 336 27.40 -5.91 -16.34
CA MET A 336 28.15 -5.64 -17.57
C MET A 336 28.17 -6.89 -18.45
N GLY A 337 27.04 -7.16 -19.12
CA GLY A 337 26.88 -8.24 -20.09
C GLY A 337 27.15 -7.80 -21.53
N TRP A 338 27.34 -8.78 -22.41
CA TRP A 338 27.44 -8.59 -23.86
C TRP A 338 26.24 -9.23 -24.54
N ASP A 339 25.74 -8.61 -25.60
CA ASP A 339 24.70 -9.14 -26.47
C ASP A 339 25.23 -9.14 -27.90
N SER A 340 25.83 -10.27 -28.27
CA SER A 340 26.47 -10.45 -29.58
C SER A 340 25.46 -10.67 -30.70
N ASN A 341 24.30 -11.26 -30.38
CA ASN A 341 23.27 -11.63 -31.35
C ASN A 341 22.22 -10.50 -31.56
N ARG A 342 22.26 -9.44 -30.73
CA ARG A 342 21.42 -8.25 -30.73
C ARG A 342 19.95 -8.51 -30.47
N ASP A 343 19.62 -9.48 -29.62
CA ASP A 343 18.24 -9.78 -29.23
C ASP A 343 17.77 -9.03 -27.96
N GLY A 344 18.65 -8.23 -27.34
CA GLY A 344 18.38 -7.45 -26.14
C GLY A 344 18.58 -8.21 -24.83
N ILE A 345 19.02 -9.47 -24.89
CA ILE A 345 19.36 -10.34 -23.76
C ILE A 345 20.87 -10.57 -23.78
N ALA A 346 21.50 -10.60 -22.60
CA ALA A 346 22.93 -10.88 -22.54
C ALA A 346 23.24 -12.36 -22.80
N ASP A 347 24.35 -12.61 -23.49
CA ASP A 347 24.83 -13.95 -23.83
C ASP A 347 25.21 -14.80 -22.59
N ASN A 348 25.45 -14.16 -21.44
CA ASN A 348 25.84 -14.82 -20.20
C ASN A 348 24.79 -14.62 -19.09
N PRO A 349 24.54 -15.64 -18.25
CA PRO A 349 23.73 -15.51 -17.05
C PRO A 349 24.33 -14.51 -16.04
N TYR A 350 23.45 -13.87 -15.27
CA TYR A 350 23.84 -13.01 -14.16
C TYR A 350 23.55 -13.67 -12.81
N ARG A 351 24.46 -13.51 -11.85
CA ARG A 351 24.29 -13.97 -10.46
C ARG A 351 24.35 -12.76 -9.52
N PRO A 352 23.21 -12.12 -9.21
CA PRO A 352 23.17 -10.92 -8.36
C PRO A 352 23.51 -11.19 -6.90
N ASN A 353 23.51 -12.45 -6.48
CA ASN A 353 23.84 -12.88 -5.14
C ASN A 353 24.45 -14.29 -5.15
N ASP A 354 25.50 -14.48 -4.35
CA ASP A 354 26.14 -15.78 -4.12
C ASP A 354 26.46 -16.05 -2.63
N GLY A 355 27.04 -17.22 -2.34
CA GLY A 355 27.44 -17.60 -0.99
C GLY A 355 28.50 -16.68 -0.34
N LEU A 356 29.31 -15.96 -1.13
CA LEU A 356 30.26 -14.97 -0.59
C LEU A 356 29.52 -13.72 -0.10
N ASP A 357 28.48 -13.29 -0.80
CA ASP A 357 27.64 -12.17 -0.35
C ASP A 357 26.98 -12.47 1.01
N LYS A 358 26.53 -13.73 1.23
CA LYS A 358 26.02 -14.19 2.53
C LYS A 358 27.08 -14.07 3.63
N LEU A 359 28.34 -14.41 3.34
CA LEU A 359 29.45 -14.24 4.28
C LEU A 359 29.62 -12.77 4.69
N PHE A 360 29.52 -11.83 3.74
CA PHE A 360 29.63 -10.39 4.03
C PHE A 360 28.42 -9.81 4.76
N TRP A 361 27.27 -10.47 4.73
CA TRP A 361 26.14 -10.12 5.61
C TRP A 361 26.31 -10.66 7.03
N LEU A 362 26.87 -11.87 7.17
CA LEU A 362 27.21 -12.45 8.47
C LEU A 362 28.38 -11.72 9.16
N TYR A 363 29.32 -11.20 8.36
CA TYR A 363 30.49 -10.45 8.82
C TYR A 363 30.55 -9.07 8.14
N PRO A 364 29.71 -8.10 8.53
CA PRO A 364 29.67 -6.77 7.91
C PRO A 364 31.02 -6.03 7.93
N GLU A 365 31.83 -6.27 8.97
CA GLU A 365 33.20 -5.77 9.14
C GLU A 365 34.12 -6.12 7.95
N ALA A 366 33.82 -7.20 7.22
CA ALA A 366 34.60 -7.65 6.07
C ALA A 366 34.18 -6.99 4.74
N ARG A 367 33.11 -6.17 4.71
CA ARG A 367 32.59 -5.57 3.46
C ARG A 367 33.61 -4.72 2.70
N PHE A 368 34.61 -4.14 3.37
CA PHE A 368 35.67 -3.39 2.69
C PHE A 368 36.48 -4.26 1.71
N LEU A 369 36.43 -5.59 1.86
CA LEU A 369 37.08 -6.55 0.99
C LEU A 369 36.28 -6.86 -0.29
N MET A 370 35.02 -6.45 -0.41
CA MET A 370 34.15 -6.82 -1.55
C MET A 370 34.76 -6.44 -2.92
N ASN A 371 35.48 -5.32 -2.98
CA ASN A 371 36.17 -4.84 -4.19
C ASN A 371 37.66 -5.23 -4.21
N SER A 372 38.10 -6.12 -3.32
CA SER A 372 39.50 -6.54 -3.25
C SER A 372 39.84 -7.58 -4.33
N PRO A 373 41.10 -7.63 -4.80
CA PRO A 373 41.55 -8.66 -5.75
C PRO A 373 41.35 -10.10 -5.24
N VAL A 374 41.37 -10.32 -3.92
CA VAL A 374 41.15 -11.64 -3.31
C VAL A 374 39.72 -12.11 -3.53
N VAL A 375 38.73 -11.24 -3.33
CA VAL A 375 37.32 -11.59 -3.58
C VAL A 375 37.08 -11.83 -5.07
N ALA A 376 37.67 -11.01 -5.95
CA ALA A 376 37.59 -11.23 -7.39
C ALA A 376 38.17 -12.59 -7.82
N LEU A 377 39.32 -12.97 -7.27
CA LEU A 377 39.92 -14.30 -7.51
C LEU A 377 39.05 -15.43 -6.97
N LEU A 378 38.50 -15.29 -5.76
CA LEU A 378 37.61 -16.30 -5.17
C LEU A 378 36.34 -16.51 -6.01
N ARG A 379 35.71 -15.42 -6.49
CA ARG A 379 34.56 -15.49 -7.41
C ARG A 379 34.95 -16.16 -8.72
N TRP A 380 36.12 -15.83 -9.30
CA TRP A 380 36.60 -16.49 -10.51
C TRP A 380 36.81 -18.00 -10.28
N VAL A 381 37.48 -18.41 -9.18
CA VAL A 381 37.66 -19.83 -8.86
C VAL A 381 36.31 -20.54 -8.68
N GLN A 382 35.37 -19.96 -7.94
CA GLN A 382 34.02 -20.51 -7.80
C GLN A 382 33.28 -20.63 -9.14
N SER A 383 33.48 -19.69 -10.07
CA SER A 383 32.89 -19.78 -11.42
C SER A 383 33.46 -20.94 -12.25
N GLN A 384 34.70 -21.35 -11.97
CA GLN A 384 35.37 -22.45 -12.69
C GLN A 384 35.10 -23.81 -12.06
N PHE A 385 34.75 -23.84 -10.77
CA PHE A 385 34.56 -25.06 -10.00
C PHE A 385 33.26 -24.96 -9.18
N GLU A 386 32.23 -25.68 -9.62
CA GLU A 386 30.98 -25.83 -8.86
C GLU A 386 31.22 -26.73 -7.63
N PHE A 387 31.71 -26.13 -6.55
CA PHE A 387 31.85 -26.83 -5.27
C PHE A 387 30.56 -26.74 -4.45
N GLY A 388 29.86 -27.87 -4.28
CA GLY A 388 28.65 -27.97 -3.46
C GLY A 388 27.35 -27.83 -4.24
N GLU A 389 26.20 -27.93 -3.56
CA GLU A 389 24.91 -27.68 -4.22
C GLU A 389 24.78 -26.20 -4.58
N PRO A 390 24.35 -25.86 -5.80
CA PRO A 390 24.14 -24.48 -6.21
C PRO A 390 23.14 -23.78 -5.28
N ASN A 391 23.49 -22.57 -4.83
CA ASN A 391 22.59 -21.71 -4.06
C ASN A 391 22.62 -20.27 -4.57
N GLY A 392 21.66 -19.46 -4.13
CA GLY A 392 21.58 -18.05 -4.50
C GLY A 392 20.61 -17.82 -5.66
N ILE A 393 20.89 -16.80 -6.45
CA ILE A 393 20.03 -16.42 -7.57
C ILE A 393 20.83 -16.48 -8.86
N VAL A 394 20.18 -17.01 -9.90
CA VAL A 394 20.62 -16.92 -11.28
C VAL A 394 19.51 -16.27 -12.11
N ASP A 395 19.89 -15.31 -12.92
CA ASP A 395 19.08 -14.81 -14.02
C ASP A 395 19.74 -15.30 -15.31
N SER A 396 19.14 -16.31 -15.94
CA SER A 396 19.69 -16.93 -17.14
C SER A 396 19.55 -16.09 -18.41
N PHE A 397 18.67 -15.07 -18.39
CA PHE A 397 18.36 -14.24 -19.57
C PHE A 397 18.33 -12.75 -19.22
N PRO A 398 19.40 -12.19 -18.61
CA PRO A 398 19.39 -10.82 -18.12
C PRO A 398 19.29 -9.83 -19.29
N LEU A 399 18.47 -8.80 -19.12
CA LEU A 399 18.25 -7.78 -20.14
C LEU A 399 19.44 -6.80 -20.21
N ILE A 400 19.85 -6.38 -21.41
CA ILE A 400 20.96 -5.42 -21.61
C ILE A 400 20.55 -3.98 -21.36
N SER A 401 19.28 -3.64 -21.57
CA SER A 401 18.78 -2.27 -21.43
C SER A 401 17.53 -2.19 -20.57
N ALA A 402 17.46 -1.11 -19.79
CA ALA A 402 16.24 -0.67 -19.14
C ALA A 402 15.14 -0.40 -20.18
N ASP A 403 13.89 -0.72 -19.84
CA ASP A 403 12.75 -0.18 -20.59
C ASP A 403 12.56 1.29 -20.19
N MET A 404 12.79 2.17 -21.16
CA MET A 404 12.79 3.63 -20.98
C MET A 404 11.41 4.16 -20.59
N GLU A 405 10.30 3.52 -20.97
CA GLU A 405 8.96 4.01 -20.59
C GLU A 405 8.74 3.98 -19.07
N LEU A 406 9.40 3.05 -18.36
CA LEU A 406 9.38 2.97 -16.91
C LEU A 406 10.35 3.97 -16.24
N CYS A 407 11.41 4.41 -16.94
CA CYS A 407 12.48 5.27 -16.41
C CYS A 407 12.27 6.79 -16.60
N VAL A 408 11.52 7.25 -17.62
CA VAL A 408 11.50 8.66 -18.11
C VAL A 408 10.85 9.71 -17.17
N LEU A 409 10.64 9.39 -15.89
CA LEU A 409 10.16 10.37 -14.89
C LEU A 409 10.98 10.35 -13.58
N CYS A 410 12.21 9.83 -13.58
CA CYS A 410 13.11 9.86 -12.41
C CYS A 410 13.72 11.23 -12.20
#